data_AF-A0A534LPJ1-F1
#
_entry.id   AF-A0A534LPJ1-F1
#
_cell.length_a   1.000
_cell.length_b   1.000
_cell.length_c   1.000
_cell.angle_alpha   90.00
_cell.angle_beta   90.00
_cell.angle_gamma   90.00
#
_symmetry.space_group_name_H-M   'P 1'
#
loop_
_entity.id
_entity.type
_entity.pdbx_description
1 polymer ?
#
loop_
_entity_poly.entity_id
_entity_poly.type
_entity_poly.pdbx_seq_one_letter_code
_entity_poly.pdbx_strand_id
1 'polypeptide(L)'
;MASSRTLSSLSPPDTVIVSPPTDISEALRTELYTLSKVRGWISAAVTRRDGLPIEHTFKSAREANILCAMAAAVVGSARSTGDHLRQGPFTYSIVRYVDGLLLVMEAGPEAILTCLLEHDANLGLALMKVTQVARRIEDRLEEL
;
A
#
# COMPACT_ATOMS: atom_id res chain seq x y z
N MET A 1 -14.52 -44.98 -27.46
CA MET A 1 -14.42 -43.54 -27.80
C MET A 1 -14.93 -42.76 -26.60
N ALA A 2 -14.05 -41.98 -25.98
CA ALA A 2 -14.15 -41.54 -24.58
C ALA A 2 -15.07 -40.32 -24.37
N SER A 3 -15.80 -40.37 -23.25
CA SER A 3 -16.79 -39.41 -22.79
C SER A 3 -16.27 -37.99 -22.56
N SER A 4 -17.08 -37.02 -23.00
CA SER A 4 -16.94 -35.60 -22.70
C SER A 4 -17.02 -35.36 -21.19
N ARG A 5 -15.95 -34.78 -20.61
CA ARG A 5 -15.96 -34.26 -19.24
C ARG A 5 -16.25 -32.76 -19.31
N THR A 6 -17.44 -32.38 -18.87
CA THR A 6 -17.80 -30.99 -18.57
C THR A 6 -16.96 -30.50 -17.40
N LEU A 7 -16.07 -29.53 -17.64
CA LEU A 7 -15.44 -28.78 -16.55
C LEU A 7 -16.53 -27.93 -15.89
N SER A 8 -16.95 -28.30 -14.68
CA SER A 8 -17.78 -27.46 -13.84
C SER A 8 -16.99 -26.22 -13.43
N SER A 9 -17.57 -25.06 -13.69
CA SER A 9 -17.08 -23.74 -13.27
C SER A 9 -16.91 -23.72 -11.75
N LEU A 10 -15.66 -23.71 -11.29
CA LEU A 10 -15.36 -23.33 -9.91
C LEU A 10 -15.59 -21.83 -9.81
N SER A 11 -16.62 -21.41 -9.07
CA SER A 11 -16.75 -20.01 -8.63
C SER A 11 -15.46 -19.61 -7.91
N PRO A 12 -14.93 -18.39 -8.13
CA PRO A 12 -13.79 -17.92 -7.36
C PRO A 12 -14.13 -18.00 -5.86
N PRO A 13 -13.19 -18.41 -4.99
CA PRO A 13 -13.44 -18.46 -3.57
C PRO A 13 -13.90 -17.08 -3.10
N ASP A 14 -15.00 -17.05 -2.34
CA ASP A 14 -15.50 -15.84 -1.69
C ASP A 14 -14.33 -15.19 -0.95
N THR A 15 -13.88 -14.06 -1.47
CA THR A 15 -12.80 -13.30 -0.84
C THR A 15 -13.37 -12.76 0.45
N VAL A 16 -13.10 -13.46 1.56
CA VAL A 16 -13.44 -12.98 2.89
C VAL A 16 -12.63 -11.72 3.12
N ILE A 17 -13.28 -10.57 3.00
CA ILE A 17 -12.73 -9.29 3.41
C ILE A 17 -12.65 -9.33 4.93
N VAL A 18 -11.53 -9.82 5.45
CA VAL A 18 -11.20 -9.69 6.87
C VAL A 18 -10.90 -8.22 7.09
N SER A 19 -11.92 -7.48 7.51
CA SER A 19 -11.73 -6.12 7.98
C SER A 19 -10.96 -6.19 9.30
N PRO A 20 -9.91 -5.38 9.48
CA PRO A 20 -9.19 -5.38 10.74
C PRO A 20 -10.14 -4.90 11.87
N PRO A 21 -9.87 -5.22 13.15
CA PRO A 21 -10.70 -4.74 14.26
C PRO A 21 -11.00 -3.24 14.13
N THR A 22 -12.22 -2.80 14.47
CA THR A 22 -12.66 -1.40 14.22
C THR A 22 -11.67 -0.37 14.76
N ASP A 23 -11.09 -0.64 15.93
CA ASP A 23 -10.14 0.24 16.61
C ASP A 23 -8.86 0.48 15.79
N ILE A 24 -8.33 -0.55 15.11
CA ILE A 24 -7.12 -0.40 14.29
C ILE A 24 -7.43 0.27 12.95
N SER A 25 -8.59 0.00 12.32
CA SER A 25 -9.03 0.72 11.11
C SER A 25 -9.13 2.23 11.38
N GLU A 26 -9.74 2.61 12.51
CA GLU A 26 -9.87 4.02 12.90
C GLU A 26 -8.51 4.66 13.21
N ALA A 27 -7.62 3.95 13.90
CA ALA A 27 -6.27 4.42 14.20
C ALA A 27 -5.44 4.65 12.91
N LEU A 28 -5.44 3.68 11.99
CA LEU A 28 -4.73 3.78 10.71
C LEU A 28 -5.32 4.90 9.85
N ARG A 29 -6.64 5.03 9.80
CA ARG A 29 -7.32 6.12 9.10
C ARG A 29 -6.87 7.47 9.64
N THR A 30 -6.82 7.62 10.96
CA THR A 30 -6.36 8.84 11.62
C THR A 30 -4.94 9.21 11.18
N GLU A 31 -4.02 8.25 11.16
CA GLU A 31 -2.63 8.49 10.73
C GLU A 31 -2.55 8.86 9.24
N LEU A 32 -3.28 8.16 8.36
CA LEU A 32 -3.32 8.50 6.93
C LEU A 32 -3.81 9.93 6.69
N TYR A 33 -4.85 10.39 7.39
CA TYR A 33 -5.35 11.76 7.22
C TYR A 33 -4.38 12.84 7.68
N THR A 34 -3.36 12.51 8.49
CA THR A 34 -2.29 13.48 8.81
C THR A 34 -1.47 13.88 7.58
N LEU A 35 -1.43 13.03 6.54
CA LEU A 35 -0.74 13.28 5.28
C LEU A 35 -1.42 14.36 4.42
N SER A 36 -2.70 14.67 4.67
CA SER A 36 -3.43 15.76 3.98
C SER A 36 -2.79 17.14 4.17
N LYS A 37 -1.90 17.28 5.15
CA LYS A 37 -1.11 18.50 5.40
C LYS A 37 0.07 18.66 4.43
N VAL A 38 0.40 17.63 3.64
CA VAL A 38 1.39 17.72 2.57
C VAL A 38 0.75 18.44 1.39
N ARG A 39 1.37 19.53 0.94
CA ARG A 39 0.91 20.24 -0.27
C ARG A 39 1.00 19.30 -1.48
N GLY A 40 -0.08 19.24 -2.27
CA GLY A 40 -0.21 18.32 -3.40
C GLY A 40 -0.59 16.90 -2.98
N TRP A 41 -1.15 16.69 -1.79
CA TRP A 41 -1.65 15.37 -1.39
C TRP A 41 -2.92 14.98 -2.17
N ILE A 42 -2.97 13.75 -2.68
CA ILE A 42 -4.15 13.20 -3.38
C ILE A 42 -4.82 12.13 -2.54
N SER A 43 -4.08 11.08 -2.17
CA SER A 43 -4.62 9.95 -1.41
C SER A 43 -3.47 9.08 -0.88
N ALA A 44 -3.77 8.22 0.07
CA ALA A 44 -2.84 7.26 0.66
C ALA A 44 -3.55 5.96 1.06
N ALA A 45 -2.77 4.87 1.12
CA ALA A 45 -3.26 3.56 1.53
C ALA A 45 -2.20 2.79 2.34
N VAL A 46 -2.67 2.06 3.34
CA VAL A 46 -1.93 1.01 4.03
C VAL A 46 -2.27 -0.31 3.36
N THR A 47 -1.25 -0.97 2.85
CA THR A 47 -1.33 -2.17 2.02
C THR A 47 -0.69 -3.33 2.77
N ARG A 48 -1.36 -4.47 2.81
CA ARG A 48 -0.76 -5.72 3.31
C ARG A 48 0.24 -6.24 2.29
N ARG A 49 1.25 -7.01 2.71
CA ARG A 49 2.30 -7.53 1.82
C ARG A 49 1.81 -8.35 0.61
N ASP A 50 0.62 -8.93 0.69
CA ASP A 50 -0.01 -9.66 -0.41
C ASP A 50 -0.80 -8.77 -1.39
N GLY A 51 -0.81 -7.45 -1.17
CA GLY A 51 -1.45 -6.46 -2.05
C GLY A 51 -2.89 -6.14 -1.71
N LEU A 52 -3.43 -6.66 -0.60
CA LEU A 52 -4.78 -6.29 -0.14
C LEU A 52 -4.76 -4.99 0.68
N PRO A 53 -5.78 -4.11 0.54
CA PRO A 53 -5.87 -2.92 1.38
C PRO A 53 -6.16 -3.29 2.84
N ILE A 54 -5.48 -2.63 3.76
CA ILE A 54 -5.81 -2.61 5.19
C ILE A 54 -6.70 -1.39 5.48
N GLU A 55 -6.26 -0.21 5.02
CA GLU A 55 -6.98 1.04 5.19
C GLU A 55 -6.60 2.05 4.10
N HIS A 56 -7.49 2.98 3.74
CA HIS A 56 -7.19 3.97 2.71
C HIS A 56 -8.02 5.25 2.81
N THR A 57 -7.59 6.27 2.06
CA THR A 57 -8.28 7.58 1.93
C THR A 57 -8.94 7.78 0.56
N PHE A 58 -8.83 6.81 -0.36
CA PHE A 58 -9.52 6.84 -1.65
C PHE A 58 -11.04 6.87 -1.50
N LYS A 59 -11.71 7.62 -2.38
CA LYS A 59 -13.19 7.61 -2.50
C LYS A 59 -13.70 6.31 -3.10
N SER A 60 -12.88 5.62 -3.89
CA SER A 60 -13.21 4.37 -4.58
C SER A 60 -12.37 3.23 -4.05
N ALA A 61 -13.03 2.19 -3.53
CA ALA A 61 -12.37 0.95 -3.12
C ALA A 61 -11.65 0.28 -4.31
N ARG A 62 -12.16 0.45 -5.54
CA ARG A 62 -11.49 -0.06 -6.74
C ARG A 62 -10.14 0.60 -6.97
N GLU A 63 -10.03 1.92 -6.79
CA GLU A 63 -8.76 2.64 -6.96
C GLU A 63 -7.76 2.22 -5.89
N ALA A 64 -8.21 2.07 -4.64
CA ALA A 64 -7.38 1.56 -3.55
C ALA A 64 -6.86 0.15 -3.86
N ASN A 65 -7.73 -0.77 -4.28
CA ASN A 65 -7.35 -2.15 -4.62
C ASN A 65 -6.27 -2.20 -5.72
N ILE A 66 -6.40 -1.37 -6.76
CA ILE A 66 -5.41 -1.29 -7.84
C ILE A 66 -4.07 -0.80 -7.27
N LEU A 67 -4.08 0.28 -6.49
CA LEU A 67 -2.86 0.83 -5.91
C LEU A 67 -2.18 -0.17 -4.97
N CYS A 68 -2.92 -0.83 -4.08
CA CYS A 68 -2.39 -1.79 -3.13
C CYS A 68 -1.72 -2.98 -3.83
N ALA A 69 -2.37 -3.55 -4.85
CA ALA A 69 -1.79 -4.64 -5.62
C ALA A 69 -0.48 -4.21 -6.32
N MET A 70 -0.46 -3.01 -6.90
CA MET A 70 0.74 -2.46 -7.54
C MET A 70 1.85 -2.14 -6.54
N ALA A 71 1.50 -1.64 -5.36
CA ALA A 71 2.45 -1.33 -4.30
C ALA A 71 3.19 -2.59 -3.82
N ALA A 72 2.45 -3.69 -3.60
CA ALA A 72 3.05 -4.98 -3.25
C ALA A 72 4.01 -5.48 -4.34
N ALA A 73 3.64 -5.33 -5.62
CA ALA A 73 4.52 -5.67 -6.74
C ALA A 73 5.79 -4.79 -6.80
N VAL A 74 5.66 -3.48 -6.58
CA VAL A 74 6.79 -2.53 -6.52
C VAL A 74 7.76 -2.93 -5.42
N VAL A 75 7.26 -3.17 -4.20
CA VAL A 75 8.10 -3.57 -3.06
C VAL A 75 8.75 -4.93 -3.31
N GLY A 76 7.99 -5.91 -3.81
CA GLY A 76 8.53 -7.24 -4.13
C GLY A 76 9.67 -7.18 -5.14
N SER A 77 9.49 -6.40 -6.22
CA SER A 77 10.53 -6.18 -7.23
C SER A 77 11.74 -5.44 -6.66
N ALA A 78 11.52 -4.41 -5.83
CA ALA A 78 12.59 -3.61 -5.25
C ALA A 78 13.43 -4.40 -4.23
N ARG A 79 12.81 -5.23 -3.39
CA ARG A 79 13.49 -6.14 -2.45
C ARG A 79 14.34 -7.16 -3.23
N SER A 80 13.74 -7.83 -4.21
CA SER A 80 14.46 -8.77 -5.07
C SER A 80 15.67 -8.12 -5.74
N THR A 81 15.53 -6.90 -6.24
CA THR A 81 16.65 -6.13 -6.83
C THR A 81 17.74 -5.87 -5.80
N GLY A 82 17.38 -5.39 -4.60
CA GLY A 82 18.33 -5.13 -3.52
C GLY A 82 19.10 -6.38 -3.08
N ASP A 83 18.41 -7.51 -2.98
CA ASP A 83 19.00 -8.80 -2.60
C ASP A 83 20.00 -9.29 -3.66
N HIS A 84 19.58 -9.34 -4.94
CA HIS A 84 20.43 -9.82 -6.02
C HIS A 84 21.63 -8.91 -6.30
N LEU A 85 21.49 -7.59 -6.09
CA LEU A 85 22.54 -6.61 -6.31
C LEU A 85 23.30 -6.23 -5.02
N ARG A 86 23.03 -6.89 -3.89
CA ARG A 86 23.69 -6.67 -2.60
C ARG A 86 23.60 -5.21 -2.11
N GLN A 87 22.46 -4.57 -2.30
CA GLN A 87 22.21 -3.18 -1.85
C GLN A 87 21.61 -3.10 -0.44
N GLY A 88 21.30 -4.25 0.18
CA GLY A 88 20.65 -4.32 1.47
C GLY A 88 19.11 -4.20 1.36
N PRO A 89 18.42 -4.03 2.51
CA PRO A 89 16.96 -4.02 2.55
C PRO A 89 16.38 -2.80 1.83
N PHE A 90 15.24 -3.01 1.16
CA PHE A 90 14.44 -1.93 0.61
C PHE A 90 14.00 -0.97 1.72
N THR A 91 13.89 0.32 1.41
CA THR A 91 13.43 1.34 2.37
C THR A 91 12.21 2.06 1.83
N TYR A 92 12.36 2.75 0.69
CA TYR A 92 11.27 3.40 -0.01
C TYR A 92 11.58 3.56 -1.50
N SER A 93 10.55 3.84 -2.30
CA SER A 93 10.67 4.25 -3.69
C SER A 93 9.80 5.47 -3.96
N ILE A 94 10.20 6.24 -4.96
CA ILE A 94 9.42 7.34 -5.51
C ILE A 94 9.31 7.11 -7.02
N VAL A 95 8.09 7.01 -7.52
CA VAL A 95 7.79 6.88 -8.94
C VAL A 95 7.20 8.19 -9.42
N ARG A 96 7.86 8.82 -10.39
CA ARG A 96 7.42 10.08 -11.00
C ARG A 96 6.69 9.80 -12.31
N TYR A 97 5.47 10.31 -12.38
CA TYR A 97 4.66 10.38 -13.59
C TYR A 97 4.66 11.83 -14.11
N VAL A 98 4.15 12.02 -15.33
CA VAL A 98 3.97 13.38 -15.88
C VAL A 98 3.04 14.20 -14.98
N ASP A 99 1.97 13.56 -14.47
CA ASP A 99 0.90 14.24 -13.74
C ASP A 99 0.97 14.05 -12.22
N GLY A 100 1.93 13.28 -11.70
CA GLY A 100 1.94 12.95 -10.28
C GLY A 100 3.15 12.19 -9.79
N LEU A 101 3.12 11.87 -8.50
CA LEU A 101 4.14 11.13 -7.79
C LEU A 101 3.49 10.04 -6.95
N LEU A 102 4.07 8.84 -6.99
CA LEU A 102 3.75 7.77 -6.06
C LEU A 102 4.95 7.53 -5.15
N LEU A 103 4.76 7.72 -3.85
CA LEU A 103 5.72 7.32 -2.83
C LEU A 103 5.27 5.98 -2.22
N VAL A 104 6.17 5.00 -2.17
CA VAL A 104 5.94 3.68 -1.58
C VAL A 104 7.00 3.44 -0.52
N MET A 105 6.61 3.05 0.70
CA MET A 105 7.49 2.85 1.84
C MET A 105 7.04 1.64 2.65
N GLU A 106 7.98 0.84 3.16
CA GLU A 106 7.63 -0.19 4.13
C GLU A 106 7.19 0.45 5.45
N ALA A 107 6.10 -0.07 6.04
CA ALA A 107 5.55 0.35 7.31
C ALA A 107 5.56 -0.87 8.25
N GLY A 108 6.76 -1.19 8.74
CA GLY A 108 7.03 -2.40 9.50
C GLY A 108 7.02 -3.68 8.65
N PRO A 109 7.06 -4.85 9.31
CA PRO A 109 7.13 -6.11 8.60
C PRO A 109 5.86 -6.42 7.82
N GLU A 110 4.68 -6.03 8.30
CA GLU A 110 3.40 -6.52 7.75
C GLU A 110 2.73 -5.60 6.73
N ALA A 111 3.18 -4.35 6.59
CA ALA A 111 2.49 -3.36 5.78
C ALA A 111 3.42 -2.50 4.90
N ILE A 112 2.80 -1.92 3.88
CA ILE A 112 3.38 -0.96 2.94
C ILE A 112 2.50 0.29 2.99
N LEU A 113 3.11 1.44 3.24
CA LEU A 113 2.46 2.74 3.11
C LEU A 113 2.68 3.29 1.69
N THR A 114 1.59 3.67 1.04
CA THR A 114 1.63 4.38 -0.24
C THR A 114 0.98 5.74 -0.15
N CYS A 115 1.54 6.72 -0.87
CA CYS A 115 1.03 8.08 -0.95
C CYS A 115 1.09 8.57 -2.40
N LEU A 116 -0.07 8.92 -2.95
CA LEU A 116 -0.22 9.54 -4.25
C LEU A 116 -0.26 11.07 -4.06
N LEU A 117 0.53 11.76 -4.87
CA LEU A 117 0.74 13.19 -4.79
C LEU A 117 0.69 13.83 -6.19
N GLU A 118 0.38 15.11 -6.26
CA GLU A 118 0.49 15.95 -7.46
C GLU A 118 1.97 16.11 -7.86
N HIS A 119 2.22 16.43 -9.13
CA HIS A 119 3.57 16.50 -9.69
C HIS A 119 4.45 17.60 -9.05
N ASP A 120 3.84 18.64 -8.49
CA ASP A 120 4.49 19.79 -7.84
C ASP A 120 4.61 19.66 -6.31
N ALA A 121 4.23 18.50 -5.75
CA ALA A 121 4.31 18.24 -4.32
C ALA A 121 5.75 18.43 -3.79
N ASN A 122 5.87 19.02 -2.59
CA ASN A 122 7.16 19.20 -1.93
C ASN A 122 7.68 17.84 -1.46
N LEU A 123 8.58 17.24 -2.25
CA LEU A 123 9.07 15.89 -2.02
C LEU A 123 9.80 15.71 -0.67
N GLY A 124 10.56 16.73 -0.23
CA GLY A 124 11.25 16.66 1.07
C GLY A 124 10.27 16.61 2.24
N LEU A 125 9.26 17.48 2.21
CA LEU A 125 8.19 17.48 3.22
C LEU A 125 7.35 16.19 3.15
N ALA A 126 7.02 15.73 1.95
CA ALA A 126 6.28 14.50 1.73
C ALA A 126 7.03 13.30 2.31
N LEU A 127 8.30 13.13 1.98
CA LEU A 127 9.13 12.03 2.49
C LEU A 127 9.23 12.08 4.02
N MET A 128 9.50 13.25 4.60
CA MET A 128 9.54 13.43 6.05
C MET A 128 8.22 13.00 6.72
N LYS A 129 7.07 13.43 6.19
CA LYS A 129 5.76 13.09 6.75
C LYS A 129 5.40 11.62 6.56
N VAL A 130 5.65 11.06 5.38
CA VAL A 130 5.39 9.65 5.10
C VAL A 130 6.26 8.75 5.97
N THR A 131 7.54 9.08 6.20
CA THR A 131 8.38 8.34 7.16
C THR A 131 7.83 8.39 8.59
N GLN A 132 7.33 9.53 9.05
CA GLN A 132 6.69 9.64 10.38
C GLN A 132 5.44 8.77 10.48
N VAL A 133 4.60 8.79 9.44
CA VAL A 133 3.35 8.03 9.40
C VAL A 133 3.60 6.53 9.26
N ALA A 134 4.59 6.10 8.46
CA ALA A 134 4.97 4.70 8.32
C ALA A 134 5.35 4.06 9.67
N ARG A 135 6.14 4.77 10.49
CA ARG A 135 6.51 4.31 11.84
C ARG A 135 5.30 4.18 12.77
N ARG A 136 4.40 5.16 12.75
CA ARG A 136 3.18 5.09 13.56
C ARG A 136 2.25 3.96 13.11
N ILE A 137 2.19 3.70 11.81
CA ILE A 137 1.43 2.56 11.28
C ILE A 137 2.04 1.25 11.76
N GLU A 138 3.36 1.11 11.71
CA GLU A 138 4.08 -0.04 12.28
C GLU A 138 3.74 -0.23 13.76
N ASP A 139 3.90 0.81 14.58
CA ASP A 139 3.57 0.78 16.02
C ASP A 139 2.12 0.31 16.26
N ARG A 140 1.16 0.82 15.47
CA ARG A 140 -0.27 0.45 15.59
C ARG A 140 -0.56 -0.99 15.22
N LEU A 141 0.19 -1.54 14.25
CA LEU A 141 0.01 -2.92 13.82
C LEU A 141 0.70 -3.92 14.76
N GLU A 142 1.72 -3.50 15.51
CA GLU A 142 2.39 -4.32 16.53
C GLU A 142 1.64 -4.39 17.87
N GLU A 143 0.71 -3.47 18.14
CA GLU A 143 -0.16 -3.47 19.34
C GLU A 143 -1.23 -4.60 19.35
N LEU A 144 -1.21 -5.51 18.37
CA LEU A 144 -2.14 -6.65 18.17
C LEU A 144 -1.54 -7.99 18.62
#